data_AF-A0A8K0SD09-F1
#
_entry.id   AF-A0A8K0SD09-F1
#
_cell.length_a   1.000
_cell.length_b   1.000
_cell.length_c   1.000
_cell.angle_alpha   90.00
_cell.angle_beta   90.00
_cell.angle_gamma   90.00
#
_symmetry.space_group_name_H-M   'P 1'
#
loop_
_entity.id
_entity.type
_entity.pdbx_description
1 polymer ?
#
loop_
_entity_poly.entity_id
_entity_poly.type
_entity_poly.pdbx_seq_one_letter_code
_entity_poly.pdbx_strand_id
1 'polypeptide(L)'
;MLLLLSCLAALGLPGARADFWDDFSNNLATDLAPFVSLFGEQTTKQYLSESITRLDYFIFAMAPIGILTALVSAIRVCGSPSLRAFIGRAQEGEANAEAELCSSTSRDVCELYNNGGIARVFGRPKILEVVHDPNVSDSEFDSPDGSAGIYTFREYMKTGNGQKEWSLRRGADVESPPEEYAPNLSHNVGIKRPDDWVFVVVALLGFVLQGGVLVFAACVTYYLRWEKNGEQPPSYACPLVITGTLAMCAGVYLCAHLVGQSTEEHIFGERKASAQQSSLFWIQPRQVLGDQTFDPFCRVDRGGGNSLRQYTASWKKPNKSSELVVWLAVGISVAGFVLQFVGLRGIHSAISVAQLGAALVMSVARSALRMQRLATKDNDLSDCRDLVDRHELDWLALRIGEKAIEAALPPEPPRKCRG
;
A
#
# COMPACT_ATOMS: atom_id res chain seq x y z
N MET A 1 -7.98 -27.02 -5.98
CA MET A 1 -8.21 -28.12 -5.01
C MET A 1 -8.92 -27.65 -3.74
N LEU A 2 -8.50 -26.54 -3.08
CA LEU A 2 -9.21 -26.00 -1.92
C LEU A 2 -10.65 -25.51 -2.20
N LEU A 3 -10.90 -24.88 -3.36
CA LEU A 3 -12.25 -24.48 -3.81
C LEU A 3 -13.17 -25.68 -4.09
N LEU A 4 -12.59 -26.79 -4.56
CA LEU A 4 -13.32 -28.06 -4.76
C LEU A 4 -13.59 -28.76 -3.42
N LEU A 5 -12.68 -28.67 -2.45
CA LEU A 5 -12.86 -29.17 -1.09
C LEU A 5 -13.89 -28.35 -0.29
N SER A 6 -13.97 -27.04 -0.47
CA SER A 6 -15.04 -26.22 0.14
C SER A 6 -16.41 -26.49 -0.50
N CYS A 7 -16.46 -26.72 -1.82
CA CYS A 7 -17.69 -27.17 -2.48
C CYS A 7 -18.09 -28.59 -2.06
N LEU A 8 -17.15 -29.53 -1.98
CA LEU A 8 -17.41 -30.92 -1.55
C LEU A 8 -17.82 -31.00 -0.07
N ALA A 9 -17.27 -30.15 0.80
CA ALA A 9 -17.68 -30.07 2.20
C ALA A 9 -19.12 -29.53 2.36
N ALA A 10 -19.60 -28.71 1.43
CA ALA A 10 -20.98 -28.21 1.39
C ALA A 10 -21.97 -29.23 0.77
N LEU A 11 -21.50 -30.11 -0.10
CA LEU A 11 -22.32 -31.10 -0.84
C LEU A 11 -22.61 -32.41 -0.06
N GLY A 12 -22.00 -32.63 1.11
CA GLY A 12 -21.90 -33.99 1.71
C GLY A 12 -22.82 -34.39 2.88
N LEU A 13 -23.72 -33.54 3.40
CA LEU A 13 -24.50 -33.89 4.61
C LEU A 13 -25.98 -33.47 4.50
N PRO A 14 -26.90 -34.41 4.22
CA PRO A 14 -28.33 -34.11 4.08
C PRO A 14 -29.00 -34.01 5.45
N GLY A 15 -29.73 -32.93 5.69
CA GLY A 15 -30.77 -32.85 6.73
C GLY A 15 -30.49 -31.95 7.94
N ALA A 16 -29.28 -31.96 8.52
CA ALA A 16 -29.01 -31.25 9.79
C ALA A 16 -28.24 -29.92 9.65
N ARG A 17 -27.99 -29.46 8.42
CA ARG A 17 -27.08 -28.33 8.13
C ARG A 17 -27.78 -27.05 7.67
N ALA A 18 -29.01 -27.11 7.17
CA ALA A 18 -29.73 -25.93 6.70
C ALA A 18 -30.01 -24.96 7.86
N ASP A 19 -30.54 -25.47 8.98
CA ASP A 19 -30.86 -24.68 10.18
C ASP A 19 -29.63 -23.94 10.73
N PHE A 20 -28.47 -24.61 10.81
CA PHE A 20 -27.23 -23.97 11.28
C PHE A 20 -26.79 -22.82 10.39
N TRP A 21 -26.84 -22.99 9.06
CA TRP A 21 -26.44 -21.94 8.14
C TRP A 21 -27.46 -20.79 8.12
N ASP A 22 -28.75 -21.09 8.21
CA ASP A 22 -29.81 -20.10 8.27
C ASP A 22 -29.69 -19.25 9.55
N ASP A 23 -29.44 -19.86 10.71
CA ASP A 23 -29.18 -19.15 11.96
C ASP A 23 -27.93 -18.26 11.87
N PHE A 24 -26.82 -18.76 11.34
CA PHE A 24 -25.60 -17.97 11.13
C PHE A 24 -25.82 -16.82 10.14
N SER A 25 -26.55 -17.03 9.04
CA SER A 25 -26.84 -15.97 8.08
C SER A 25 -27.81 -14.92 8.65
N ASN A 26 -28.73 -15.31 9.53
CA ASN A 26 -29.65 -14.39 10.18
C ASN A 26 -28.93 -13.55 11.25
N ASN A 27 -27.91 -14.12 11.90
CA ASN A 27 -27.07 -13.45 12.91
C ASN A 27 -25.74 -12.92 12.36
N LEU A 28 -25.55 -12.94 11.03
CA LEU A 28 -24.31 -12.59 10.32
C LEU A 28 -23.72 -11.25 10.78
N ALA A 29 -24.57 -10.25 11.01
CA ALA A 29 -24.12 -8.93 11.46
C ALA A 29 -23.52 -8.95 12.88
N THR A 30 -24.11 -9.74 13.79
CA THR A 30 -23.70 -9.81 15.20
C THR A 30 -22.47 -10.72 15.38
N ASP A 31 -22.44 -11.86 14.69
CA ASP A 31 -21.41 -12.89 14.85
C ASP A 31 -20.06 -12.49 14.22
N LEU A 32 -20.08 -11.52 13.30
CA LEU A 32 -18.89 -11.09 12.54
C LEU A 32 -18.41 -9.69 12.87
N ALA A 33 -19.15 -8.96 13.73
CA ALA A 33 -18.72 -7.66 14.22
C ALA A 33 -17.26 -7.66 14.74
N PRO A 34 -16.77 -8.70 15.47
CA PRO A 34 -15.38 -8.75 15.91
C PRO A 34 -14.35 -8.92 14.77
N PHE A 35 -14.67 -9.66 13.72
CA PHE A 35 -13.76 -9.87 12.59
C PHE A 35 -13.74 -8.68 11.64
N VAL A 36 -14.90 -8.07 11.41
CA VAL A 36 -15.03 -6.83 10.64
C VAL A 36 -14.37 -5.66 11.36
N SER A 37 -14.41 -5.60 12.70
CA SER A 37 -13.67 -4.59 13.45
C SER A 37 -12.16 -4.81 13.41
N LEU A 38 -11.69 -6.07 13.55
CA LEU A 38 -10.26 -6.40 13.56
C LEU A 38 -9.59 -6.25 12.19
N PHE A 39 -10.25 -6.68 11.12
CA PHE A 39 -9.70 -6.72 9.76
C PHE A 39 -10.37 -5.75 8.79
N GLY A 40 -11.22 -4.85 9.28
CA GLY A 40 -11.93 -3.90 8.43
C GLY A 40 -11.22 -2.56 8.33
N GLU A 41 -11.14 -1.82 9.43
CA GLU A 41 -10.76 -0.40 9.35
C GLU A 41 -9.26 -0.19 9.10
N GLN A 42 -8.40 -0.75 9.96
CA GLN A 42 -6.95 -0.50 9.92
C GLN A 42 -6.28 -1.10 8.67
N THR A 43 -6.63 -2.33 8.34
CA THR A 43 -6.15 -3.02 7.12
C THR A 43 -6.58 -2.29 5.85
N THR A 44 -7.80 -1.75 5.81
CA THR A 44 -8.30 -0.96 4.67
C THR A 44 -7.51 0.33 4.52
N LYS A 45 -7.33 1.07 5.61
CA LYS A 45 -6.55 2.33 5.60
C LYS A 45 -5.11 2.08 5.17
N GLN A 46 -4.46 1.08 5.77
CA GLN A 46 -3.10 0.68 5.40
C GLN A 46 -3.00 0.29 3.93
N TYR A 47 -3.94 -0.54 3.44
CA TYR A 47 -3.93 -0.96 2.05
C TYR A 47 -4.10 0.24 1.10
N LEU A 48 -5.01 1.17 1.42
CA LEU A 48 -5.22 2.39 0.64
C LEU A 48 -3.98 3.30 0.66
N SER A 49 -3.38 3.55 1.83
CA SER A 49 -2.18 4.38 1.95
C SER A 49 -0.97 3.82 1.21
N GLU A 50 -0.97 2.53 0.90
CA GLU A 50 0.13 1.86 0.19
C GLU A 50 -0.23 1.53 -1.27
N SER A 51 -1.43 1.89 -1.74
CA SER A 51 -1.91 1.61 -3.10
C SER A 51 -1.57 2.74 -4.05
N ILE A 52 -0.88 2.41 -5.15
CA ILE A 52 -0.43 3.39 -6.17
C ILE A 52 -0.74 2.95 -7.61
N THR A 53 -1.35 1.78 -7.79
CA THR A 53 -1.67 1.24 -9.11
C THR A 53 -3.15 0.94 -9.25
N ARG A 54 -3.66 1.01 -10.49
CA ARG A 54 -5.05 0.61 -10.80
C ARG A 54 -5.34 -0.84 -10.42
N LEU A 55 -4.32 -1.70 -10.51
CA LEU A 55 -4.43 -3.09 -10.12
C LEU A 55 -4.61 -3.22 -8.60
N ASP A 56 -3.92 -2.40 -7.79
CA ASP A 56 -4.15 -2.35 -6.34
C ASP A 56 -5.61 -1.96 -6.03
N TYR A 57 -6.16 -0.95 -6.73
CA TYR A 57 -7.56 -0.53 -6.56
C TYR A 57 -8.55 -1.62 -6.97
N PHE A 58 -8.23 -2.40 -8.01
CA PHE A 58 -9.02 -3.56 -8.40
C PHE A 58 -8.99 -4.65 -7.33
N ILE A 59 -7.80 -5.04 -6.84
CA ILE A 59 -7.65 -6.00 -5.74
C ILE A 59 -8.44 -5.54 -4.51
N PHE A 60 -8.39 -4.25 -4.19
CA PHE A 60 -9.12 -3.66 -3.07
C PHE A 60 -10.64 -3.79 -3.21
N ALA A 61 -11.15 -3.64 -4.43
CA ALA A 61 -12.57 -3.68 -4.74
C ALA A 61 -13.18 -5.08 -4.82
N MET A 62 -12.37 -6.11 -5.07
CA MET A 62 -12.84 -7.49 -5.12
C MET A 62 -13.07 -8.05 -3.71
N ALA A 63 -14.24 -8.66 -3.47
CA ALA A 63 -14.66 -9.19 -2.18
C ALA A 63 -14.34 -8.23 -1.01
N PRO A 64 -14.85 -6.98 -1.05
CA PRO A 64 -14.35 -5.92 -0.20
C PRO A 64 -14.73 -6.18 1.26
N ILE A 65 -13.75 -5.96 2.13
CA ILE A 65 -13.97 -5.74 3.57
C ILE A 65 -13.63 -4.27 3.83
N GLY A 66 -14.38 -3.62 4.72
CA GLY A 66 -14.14 -2.22 5.09
C GLY A 66 -14.81 -1.22 4.14
N ILE A 67 -15.96 -1.57 3.54
CA ILE A 67 -16.71 -0.70 2.60
C ILE A 67 -16.96 0.68 3.22
N LEU A 68 -17.43 0.73 4.47
CA LEU A 68 -17.64 2.00 5.18
C LEU A 68 -16.35 2.80 5.32
N THR A 69 -15.23 2.14 5.64
CA THR A 69 -13.92 2.78 5.73
C THR A 69 -13.47 3.32 4.37
N ALA A 70 -13.68 2.58 3.27
CA ALA A 70 -13.38 3.07 1.92
C ALA A 70 -14.18 4.32 1.56
N LEU A 71 -15.48 4.33 1.88
CA LEU A 71 -16.39 5.47 1.66
C LEU A 71 -15.94 6.69 2.46
N VAL A 72 -15.74 6.51 3.76
CA VAL A 72 -15.27 7.56 4.66
C VAL A 72 -13.90 8.08 4.22
N SER A 73 -13.01 7.20 3.74
CA SER A 73 -11.68 7.59 3.26
C SER A 73 -11.77 8.47 2.01
N ALA A 74 -12.58 8.07 1.03
CA ALA A 74 -12.82 8.87 -0.17
C ALA A 74 -13.45 10.23 0.16
N ILE A 75 -14.39 10.30 1.12
CA ILE A 75 -14.99 11.56 1.57
C ILE A 75 -13.96 12.43 2.30
N ARG A 76 -13.13 11.87 3.17
CA ARG A 76 -12.12 12.62 3.94
C ARG A 76 -11.06 13.24 3.05
N VAL A 77 -10.62 12.52 2.01
CA VAL A 77 -9.56 12.96 1.09
C VAL A 77 -10.11 13.83 -0.03
N CYS A 78 -11.22 13.44 -0.66
CA CYS A 78 -11.71 14.06 -1.89
C CYS A 78 -13.03 14.83 -1.72
N GLY A 79 -13.75 14.67 -0.61
CA GLY A 79 -15.09 15.21 -0.42
C GLY A 79 -15.13 16.71 -0.16
N SER A 80 -16.25 17.32 -0.54
CA SER A 80 -16.56 18.72 -0.23
C SER A 80 -16.75 18.94 1.28
N PRO A 81 -16.68 20.19 1.77
CA PRO A 81 -16.92 20.50 3.18
C PRO A 81 -18.26 19.94 3.71
N SER A 82 -19.31 19.94 2.87
CA SER A 82 -20.62 19.38 3.21
C SER A 82 -20.58 17.86 3.41
N LEU A 83 -19.93 17.13 2.52
CA LEU A 83 -19.75 15.67 2.62
C LEU A 83 -18.93 15.30 3.87
N ARG A 84 -17.88 16.08 4.15
CA ARG A 84 -17.05 15.89 5.35
C ARG A 84 -17.83 16.19 6.62
N ALA A 85 -18.68 17.21 6.61
CA ALA A 85 -19.57 17.51 7.74
C ALA A 85 -20.60 16.40 7.98
N PHE A 86 -21.15 15.81 6.93
CA PHE A 86 -22.12 14.71 7.03
C PHE A 86 -21.56 13.49 7.78
N ILE A 87 -20.28 13.16 7.59
CA ILE A 87 -19.61 12.07 8.31
C ILE A 87 -18.98 12.51 9.65
N GLY A 88 -19.28 13.72 10.13
CA GLY A 88 -18.73 14.24 11.39
C GLY A 88 -17.26 14.64 11.34
N ARG A 89 -16.71 14.91 10.16
CA ARG A 89 -15.29 15.27 9.91
C ARG A 89 -15.12 16.69 9.35
N ALA A 90 -16.06 17.60 9.66
CA ALA A 90 -16.05 18.98 9.16
C ALA A 90 -14.76 19.76 9.48
N GLN A 91 -14.20 19.54 10.67
CA GLN A 91 -13.02 20.27 11.18
C GLN A 91 -11.71 19.49 11.04
N GLU A 92 -11.72 18.37 10.32
CA GLU A 92 -10.50 17.58 10.14
C GLU A 92 -9.49 18.32 9.25
N GLY A 93 -8.22 18.36 9.66
CA GLY A 93 -7.15 18.91 8.82
C GLY A 93 -6.88 18.01 7.60
N GLU A 94 -6.55 18.59 6.45
CA GLU A 94 -6.20 17.78 5.27
C GLU A 94 -4.98 16.89 5.49
N ALA A 95 -4.00 17.37 6.29
CA ALA A 95 -2.83 16.60 6.67
C ALA A 95 -3.23 15.33 7.43
N ASN A 96 -4.29 15.36 8.25
CA ASN A 96 -4.74 14.18 9.01
C ASN A 96 -5.28 13.09 8.09
N ALA A 97 -6.05 13.48 7.08
CA ALA A 97 -6.55 12.55 6.07
C ALA A 97 -5.39 12.00 5.21
N GLU A 98 -4.47 12.87 4.79
CA GLU A 98 -3.29 12.49 4.01
C GLU A 98 -2.38 11.51 4.78
N ALA A 99 -2.09 11.79 6.06
CA ALA A 99 -1.21 10.95 6.89
C ALA A 99 -1.75 9.52 7.07
N GLU A 100 -3.06 9.32 7.01
CA GLU A 100 -3.69 8.02 7.25
C GLU A 100 -4.07 7.27 5.96
N LEU A 101 -4.36 7.98 4.86
CA LEU A 101 -5.03 7.41 3.70
C LEU A 101 -4.28 7.51 2.38
N CYS A 102 -3.33 8.45 2.27
CA CYS A 102 -2.63 8.69 1.01
C CYS A 102 -1.25 8.03 1.02
N SER A 103 -0.72 7.75 -0.17
CA SER A 103 0.66 7.28 -0.41
C SER A 103 1.67 8.42 -0.52
N SER A 104 1.20 9.66 -0.64
CA SER A 104 2.03 10.84 -0.90
C SER A 104 2.74 11.36 0.33
N THR A 105 3.82 12.11 0.12
CA THR A 105 4.34 13.08 1.08
C THR A 105 3.97 14.50 0.62
N SER A 106 3.90 15.44 1.56
CA SER A 106 3.59 16.84 1.28
C SER A 106 4.34 17.77 2.23
N ARG A 107 4.00 19.06 2.23
CA ARG A 107 4.59 20.00 3.18
C ARG A 107 4.17 19.72 4.62
N ASP A 108 3.01 19.08 4.79
CA ASP A 108 2.39 18.88 6.10
C ASP A 108 2.49 17.43 6.57
N VAL A 109 2.87 16.49 5.68
CA VAL A 109 2.98 15.06 5.99
C VAL A 109 4.27 14.50 5.38
N CYS A 110 5.11 13.93 6.22
CA CYS A 110 6.36 13.26 5.82
C CYS A 110 6.43 11.86 6.42
N GLU A 111 7.45 11.09 6.05
CA GLU A 111 7.68 9.74 6.55
C GLU A 111 9.01 9.66 7.30
N LEU A 112 9.00 8.98 8.45
CA LEU A 112 10.20 8.71 9.25
C LEU A 112 10.27 7.24 9.63
N TYR A 113 11.48 6.73 9.79
CA TYR A 113 11.69 5.43 10.37
C TYR A 113 11.45 5.45 11.89
N ASN A 114 10.67 4.50 12.39
CA ASN A 114 10.43 4.28 13.80
C ASN A 114 10.47 2.78 14.12
N ASN A 115 11.54 2.32 14.77
CA ASN A 115 11.66 1.00 15.41
C ASN A 115 11.12 -0.20 14.60
N GLY A 116 11.58 -0.35 13.35
CA GLY A 116 11.19 -1.46 12.47
C GLY A 116 9.96 -1.18 11.62
N GLY A 117 9.45 0.06 11.63
CA GLY A 117 8.40 0.53 10.73
C GLY A 117 8.69 1.91 10.18
N ILE A 118 7.85 2.34 9.24
CA ILE A 118 7.81 3.73 8.76
C ILE A 118 6.54 4.36 9.33
N ALA A 119 6.69 5.50 10.00
CA ALA A 119 5.61 6.30 10.54
C ALA A 119 5.39 7.54 9.68
N ARG A 120 4.12 7.85 9.37
CA ARG A 120 3.73 9.10 8.74
C ARG A 120 3.55 10.16 9.83
N VAL A 121 4.28 11.26 9.71
CA VAL A 121 4.39 12.32 10.72
C VAL A 121 3.99 13.66 10.16
N PHE A 122 3.46 14.52 11.03
CA PHE A 122 3.08 15.88 10.65
C PHE A 122 4.29 16.81 10.59
N GLY A 123 4.27 17.72 9.63
CA GLY A 123 5.31 18.71 9.40
C GLY A 123 6.46 18.19 8.54
N ARG A 124 7.59 18.91 8.61
CA ARG A 124 8.81 18.64 7.83
C ARG A 124 9.96 18.22 8.76
N PRO A 125 10.05 16.93 9.11
CA PRO A 125 11.17 16.42 9.89
C PRO A 125 12.46 16.44 9.09
N LYS A 126 13.59 16.28 9.78
CA LYS A 126 14.90 16.17 9.15
C LYS A 126 15.06 14.77 8.60
N ILE A 127 15.06 14.63 7.29
CA ILE A 127 15.46 13.42 6.59
C ILE A 127 16.22 13.81 5.34
N LEU A 128 17.30 13.09 5.07
CA LEU A 128 18.18 13.37 3.96
C LEU A 128 18.27 12.12 3.08
N GLU A 129 17.99 12.30 1.79
CA GLU A 129 18.14 11.30 0.74
C GLU A 129 19.26 11.75 -0.21
N VAL A 130 20.25 10.89 -0.41
CA VAL A 130 21.46 11.20 -1.17
C VAL A 130 21.81 10.05 -2.09
N VAL A 131 22.15 10.39 -3.33
CA VAL A 131 22.76 9.49 -4.30
C VAL A 131 24.25 9.78 -4.38
N HIS A 132 25.06 8.74 -4.26
CA HIS A 132 26.49 8.78 -4.55
C HIS A 132 26.77 8.09 -5.89
N ASP A 133 27.24 8.82 -6.88
CA ASP A 133 27.73 8.27 -8.15
C ASP A 133 29.25 8.07 -8.10
N PRO A 134 29.75 6.83 -8.11
CA PRO A 134 31.18 6.56 -8.12
C PRO A 134 31.85 6.84 -9.48
N ASN A 135 31.09 7.11 -10.55
CA ASN A 135 31.62 7.28 -11.92
C ASN A 135 31.80 8.75 -12.32
N VAL A 136 31.82 9.68 -11.37
CA VAL A 136 32.07 11.09 -11.67
C VAL A 136 33.52 11.27 -12.10
N SER A 137 33.74 12.13 -13.10
CA SER A 137 35.09 12.42 -13.57
C SER A 137 35.86 13.24 -12.53
N ASP A 138 37.16 12.99 -12.39
CA ASP A 138 38.04 13.73 -11.47
C ASP A 138 37.94 15.26 -11.67
N SER A 139 37.69 15.70 -12.91
CA SER A 139 37.49 17.12 -13.23
C SER A 139 36.21 17.74 -12.64
N GLU A 140 35.14 16.96 -12.50
CA GLU A 140 33.91 17.42 -11.84
C GLU A 140 34.06 17.35 -10.30
N PHE A 141 34.79 16.35 -9.81
CA PHE A 141 35.09 16.18 -8.40
C PHE A 141 35.97 17.31 -7.81
N ASP A 142 37.02 17.72 -8.54
CA ASP A 142 37.99 18.73 -8.08
C ASP A 142 37.54 20.18 -8.34
N SER A 143 36.39 20.37 -9.00
CA SER A 143 35.87 21.71 -9.28
C SER A 143 35.30 22.37 -8.01
N PRO A 144 35.48 23.69 -7.81
CA PRO A 144 35.00 24.39 -6.61
C PRO A 144 33.47 24.38 -6.44
N ASP A 145 32.73 24.19 -7.53
CA ASP A 145 31.27 24.00 -7.56
C ASP A 145 30.88 22.52 -7.82
N GLY A 146 31.83 21.61 -7.66
CA GLY A 146 31.66 20.18 -7.90
C GLY A 146 30.75 19.52 -6.89
N SER A 147 29.91 18.60 -7.35
CA SER A 147 29.01 17.81 -6.50
C SER A 147 29.74 16.75 -5.67
N ALA A 148 31.03 16.50 -5.92
CA ALA A 148 31.80 15.38 -5.38
C ALA A 148 31.13 14.01 -5.59
N GLY A 149 30.32 13.88 -6.66
CA GLY A 149 29.51 12.69 -6.92
C GLY A 149 28.33 12.50 -5.97
N ILE A 150 27.99 13.51 -5.17
CA ILE A 150 26.89 13.50 -4.20
C ILE A 150 25.76 14.37 -4.76
N TYR A 151 24.60 13.76 -4.97
CA TYR A 151 23.43 14.41 -5.54
C TYR A 151 22.17 14.08 -4.75
N THR A 152 21.17 14.94 -4.78
CA THR A 152 19.80 14.48 -4.51
C THR A 152 19.34 13.52 -5.62
N PHE A 153 18.36 12.64 -5.38
CA PHE A 153 17.86 11.75 -6.42
C PHE A 153 17.40 12.52 -7.67
N ARG A 154 16.75 13.68 -7.48
CA ARG A 154 16.30 14.55 -8.57
C ARG A 154 17.46 15.13 -9.39
N GLU A 155 18.53 15.57 -8.73
CA GLU A 155 19.72 16.08 -9.42
C GLU A 155 20.45 14.96 -10.15
N TYR A 156 20.57 13.78 -9.53
CA TYR A 156 21.15 12.61 -10.17
C TYR A 156 20.41 12.25 -11.45
N MET A 157 19.07 12.30 -11.45
CA MET A 157 18.25 12.05 -12.64
C MET A 157 18.48 13.06 -13.78
N LYS A 158 19.04 14.24 -13.52
CA LYS A 158 19.43 15.21 -14.57
C LYS A 158 20.78 14.86 -15.19
N THR A 159 21.60 14.04 -14.53
CA THR A 159 22.90 13.62 -15.04
C THR A 159 22.75 12.56 -16.13
N GLY A 160 23.74 12.46 -17.01
CA GLY A 160 23.77 11.43 -18.05
C GLY A 160 23.86 9.99 -17.49
N ASN A 161 24.41 9.82 -16.29
CA ASN A 161 24.48 8.52 -15.62
C ASN A 161 23.14 8.13 -14.99
N GLY A 162 22.47 9.07 -14.32
CA GLY A 162 21.13 8.85 -13.78
C GLY A 162 20.11 8.47 -14.84
N GLN A 163 20.12 9.13 -16.01
CA GLN A 163 19.23 8.78 -17.14
C GLN A 163 19.52 7.40 -17.76
N LYS A 164 20.75 6.91 -17.65
CA LYS A 164 21.13 5.56 -18.11
C LYS A 164 20.72 4.49 -17.10
N GLU A 165 20.87 4.78 -15.81
CA GLU A 165 20.60 3.84 -14.72
C GLU A 165 19.10 3.71 -14.42
N TRP A 166 18.36 4.82 -14.47
CA TRP A 166 16.95 4.89 -14.10
C TRP A 166 16.10 5.34 -15.28
N SER A 167 15.00 4.62 -15.52
CA SER A 167 14.02 4.99 -16.54
C SER A 167 12.67 5.30 -15.92
N LEU A 168 12.03 6.39 -16.36
CA LEU A 168 10.66 6.70 -15.94
C LEU A 168 9.71 5.66 -16.55
N ARG A 169 9.09 4.83 -15.71
CA ARG A 169 8.13 3.81 -16.15
C ARG A 169 6.69 4.31 -16.12
N ARG A 170 6.36 5.16 -15.14
CA ARG A 170 5.02 5.73 -14.97
C ARG A 170 5.13 7.08 -14.27
N GLY A 171 4.43 8.07 -14.81
CA GLY A 171 4.37 9.44 -14.31
C GLY A 171 3.99 10.33 -15.49
N ALA A 172 3.22 11.40 -15.24
CA ALA A 172 3.05 12.43 -16.26
C ALA A 172 4.33 13.27 -16.34
N ASP A 173 4.66 13.82 -17.51
CA ASP A 173 5.65 14.91 -17.57
C ASP A 173 5.02 16.12 -16.89
N VAL A 174 5.26 16.24 -15.58
CA VAL A 174 4.80 17.39 -14.80
C VAL A 174 5.66 18.57 -15.19
N GLU A 175 5.02 19.60 -15.72
CA GLU A 175 5.62 20.85 -16.22
C GLU A 175 6.46 21.57 -15.13
N SER A 176 6.19 21.29 -13.86
CA SER A 176 7.01 21.68 -12.71
C SER A 176 6.81 20.74 -11.50
N PRO A 177 7.67 19.73 -11.27
CA PRO A 177 7.63 18.98 -10.02
C PRO A 177 7.93 19.93 -8.85
N PRO A 178 7.30 19.75 -7.68
CA PRO A 178 7.51 20.62 -6.53
C PRO A 178 9.01 20.78 -6.23
N GLU A 179 9.45 22.00 -5.93
CA GLU A 179 10.88 22.31 -5.71
C GLU A 179 11.49 21.44 -4.61
N GLU A 180 10.70 21.09 -3.59
CA GLU A 180 11.15 20.31 -2.44
C GLU A 180 10.00 19.41 -1.93
N TYR A 181 10.23 18.09 -1.94
CA TYR A 181 9.35 17.09 -1.34
C TYR A 181 10.17 16.09 -0.53
N ALA A 182 9.61 15.60 0.58
CA ALA A 182 10.26 14.61 1.41
C ALA A 182 10.23 13.23 0.74
N PRO A 183 11.27 12.39 0.91
CA PRO A 183 11.33 11.07 0.31
C PRO A 183 10.24 10.14 0.84
N ASN A 184 9.68 9.30 -0.03
CA ASN A 184 8.69 8.27 0.34
C ASN A 184 9.39 7.01 0.87
N LEU A 185 9.66 6.98 2.17
CA LEU A 185 10.28 5.83 2.83
C LEU A 185 9.43 4.57 2.76
N SER A 186 8.11 4.67 2.88
CA SER A 186 7.21 3.51 2.88
C SER A 186 7.35 2.68 1.61
N HIS A 187 7.43 3.34 0.46
CA HIS A 187 7.59 2.70 -0.84
C HIS A 187 9.03 2.35 -1.20
N ASN A 188 10.01 3.17 -0.80
CA ASN A 188 11.41 2.99 -1.22
C ASN A 188 12.24 2.16 -0.23
N VAL A 189 11.80 2.05 1.02
CA VAL A 189 12.58 1.40 2.08
C VAL A 189 11.73 0.46 2.94
N GLY A 190 10.54 0.91 3.34
CA GLY A 190 9.67 0.27 4.33
C GLY A 190 9.04 -1.03 3.86
N ILE A 191 8.52 -1.07 2.63
CA ILE A 191 7.75 -2.21 2.11
C ILE A 191 8.59 -2.92 1.04
N LYS A 192 8.89 -4.20 1.28
CA LYS A 192 9.52 -5.06 0.27
C LYS A 192 8.42 -5.46 -0.73
N ARG A 193 8.41 -4.79 -1.88
CA ARG A 193 7.41 -5.03 -2.93
C ARG A 193 7.62 -6.43 -3.53
N PRO A 194 6.62 -7.34 -3.49
CA PRO A 194 6.71 -8.59 -4.21
C PRO A 194 6.68 -8.32 -5.72
N ASP A 195 7.14 -9.30 -6.52
CA ASP A 195 7.15 -9.16 -7.97
C ASP A 195 5.74 -8.86 -8.54
N ASP A 196 5.68 -8.11 -9.64
CA ASP A 196 4.42 -7.64 -10.26
C ASP A 196 3.45 -8.79 -10.60
N TRP A 197 3.96 -9.99 -10.89
CA TRP A 197 3.14 -11.16 -11.20
C TRP A 197 2.30 -11.62 -9.99
N VAL A 198 2.78 -11.41 -8.76
CA VAL A 198 2.06 -11.80 -7.54
C VAL A 198 0.77 -10.99 -7.42
N PHE A 199 0.84 -9.70 -7.75
CA PHE A 199 -0.35 -8.84 -7.79
C PHE A 199 -1.36 -9.34 -8.82
N VAL A 200 -0.91 -9.74 -10.01
CA VAL A 200 -1.80 -10.31 -11.04
C VAL A 200 -2.48 -11.59 -10.54
N VAL A 201 -1.74 -12.48 -9.88
CA VAL A 201 -2.31 -13.71 -9.31
C VAL A 201 -3.36 -13.40 -8.23
N VAL A 202 -3.09 -12.44 -7.33
CA VAL A 202 -4.06 -12.05 -6.30
C VAL A 202 -5.29 -11.36 -6.91
N ALA A 203 -5.11 -10.55 -7.95
CA ALA A 203 -6.22 -9.96 -8.69
C ALA A 203 -7.11 -11.02 -9.35
N LEU A 204 -6.49 -12.01 -10.01
CA LEU A 204 -7.20 -13.15 -10.60
C LEU A 204 -7.91 -13.99 -9.54
N LEU A 205 -7.27 -14.23 -8.39
CA LEU A 205 -7.87 -14.91 -7.25
C LEU A 205 -9.13 -14.18 -6.77
N GLY A 206 -9.06 -12.86 -6.58
CA GLY A 206 -10.21 -12.04 -6.17
C GLY A 206 -11.34 -12.08 -7.19
N PHE A 207 -11.02 -11.97 -8.48
CA PHE A 207 -11.99 -12.08 -9.58
C PHE A 207 -12.70 -13.44 -9.59
N VAL A 208 -11.93 -14.53 -9.50
CA VAL A 208 -12.47 -15.90 -9.48
C VAL A 208 -13.30 -16.16 -8.23
N LEU A 209 -12.87 -15.70 -7.05
CA LEU A 209 -13.62 -15.86 -5.81
C LEU A 209 -14.97 -15.12 -5.89
N GLN A 210 -14.97 -13.84 -6.25
CA GLN A 210 -16.20 -13.05 -6.32
C GLN A 210 -17.13 -13.54 -7.44
N GLY A 211 -16.58 -13.83 -8.62
CA GLY A 211 -17.33 -14.41 -9.73
C GLY A 211 -17.90 -15.78 -9.37
N GLY A 212 -17.13 -16.61 -8.66
CA GLY A 212 -17.53 -17.93 -8.17
C GLY A 212 -18.71 -17.86 -7.21
N VAL A 213 -18.72 -16.90 -6.27
CA VAL A 213 -19.88 -16.68 -5.37
C VAL A 213 -21.12 -16.26 -6.15
N LEU A 214 -20.99 -15.41 -7.17
CA LEU A 214 -22.12 -14.99 -8.01
C LEU A 214 -22.68 -16.15 -8.85
N VAL A 215 -21.80 -16.94 -9.47
CA VAL A 215 -22.21 -18.15 -10.22
C VAL A 215 -22.86 -19.15 -9.28
N PHE A 216 -22.28 -19.36 -8.08
CA PHE A 216 -22.87 -20.23 -7.07
C PHE A 216 -24.27 -19.74 -6.66
N ALA A 217 -24.45 -18.44 -6.44
CA ALA A 217 -25.77 -17.87 -6.14
C ALA A 217 -26.80 -18.11 -7.25
N ALA A 218 -26.39 -17.96 -8.52
CA ALA A 218 -27.25 -18.24 -9.66
C ALA A 218 -27.59 -19.74 -9.79
N CYS A 219 -26.60 -20.63 -9.64
CA CYS A 219 -26.81 -22.08 -9.70
C CYS A 219 -27.72 -22.58 -8.57
N VAL A 220 -27.48 -22.14 -7.33
CA VAL A 220 -28.30 -22.53 -6.17
C VAL A 220 -29.75 -22.07 -6.34
N THR A 221 -29.97 -20.86 -6.84
CA THR A 221 -31.31 -20.30 -7.00
C THR A 221 -32.06 -20.90 -8.19
N TYR A 222 -31.44 -20.97 -9.37
CA TYR A 222 -32.14 -21.32 -10.61
C TYR A 222 -32.07 -22.80 -10.97
N TYR A 223 -30.94 -23.46 -10.70
CA TYR A 223 -30.73 -24.85 -11.08
C TYR A 223 -31.07 -25.83 -9.95
N LEU A 224 -30.51 -25.61 -8.76
CA LEU A 224 -30.72 -26.50 -7.60
C LEU A 224 -32.00 -26.20 -6.82
N ARG A 225 -32.58 -25.00 -7.00
CA ARG A 225 -33.81 -24.53 -6.34
C ARG A 225 -33.82 -24.80 -4.83
N TRP A 226 -32.72 -24.48 -4.16
CA TRP A 226 -32.66 -24.64 -2.70
C TRP A 226 -33.65 -23.71 -2.02
N GLU A 227 -34.43 -24.28 -1.10
CA GLU A 227 -35.41 -23.57 -0.29
C GLU A 227 -34.73 -22.94 0.92
N LYS A 228 -35.25 -21.79 1.36
CA LYS A 228 -34.86 -21.14 2.60
C LYS A 228 -36.06 -21.15 3.52
N ASN A 229 -35.93 -21.66 4.74
CA ASN A 229 -37.05 -21.83 5.67
C ASN A 229 -38.26 -22.58 5.08
N GLY A 230 -38.03 -23.50 4.14
CA GLY A 230 -39.10 -24.26 3.46
C GLY A 230 -39.88 -23.50 2.38
N GLU A 231 -39.45 -22.29 2.01
CA GLU A 231 -40.01 -21.52 0.88
C GLU A 231 -38.97 -21.30 -0.22
N GLN A 232 -39.45 -21.20 -1.46
CA GLN A 232 -38.59 -20.82 -2.58
C GLN A 232 -38.16 -19.36 -2.45
N PRO A 233 -36.88 -19.05 -2.70
CA PRO A 233 -36.38 -17.69 -2.61
C PRO A 233 -37.13 -16.77 -3.59
N PRO A 234 -37.45 -15.52 -3.19
CA PRO A 234 -38.13 -14.58 -4.06
C PRO A 234 -37.37 -14.35 -5.37
N SER A 235 -38.10 -14.20 -6.49
CA SER A 235 -37.51 -14.05 -7.83
C SER A 235 -36.57 -12.84 -7.98
N TYR A 236 -36.74 -11.82 -7.12
CA TYR A 236 -35.91 -10.63 -7.09
C TYR A 236 -34.59 -10.81 -6.32
N ALA A 237 -34.47 -11.83 -5.46
CA ALA A 237 -33.36 -11.94 -4.51
C ALA A 237 -32.01 -12.19 -5.22
N CYS A 238 -31.96 -13.12 -6.17
CA CYS A 238 -30.74 -13.42 -6.93
C CYS A 238 -30.28 -12.26 -7.83
N PRO A 239 -31.16 -11.63 -8.63
CA PRO A 239 -30.81 -10.43 -9.38
C PRO A 239 -30.27 -9.30 -8.48
N LEU A 240 -30.85 -9.08 -7.29
CA LEU A 240 -30.37 -8.09 -6.32
C LEU A 240 -28.97 -8.40 -5.79
N VAL A 241 -28.66 -9.67 -5.48
CA VAL A 241 -27.30 -10.05 -5.05
C VAL A 241 -26.29 -9.76 -6.16
N ILE A 242 -26.58 -10.15 -7.40
CA ILE A 242 -25.65 -9.97 -8.52
C ILE A 242 -25.43 -8.47 -8.80
N THR A 243 -26.52 -7.74 -9.02
CA THR A 243 -26.46 -6.30 -9.33
C THR A 243 -25.89 -5.49 -8.18
N GLY A 244 -26.28 -5.78 -6.94
CA GLY A 244 -25.76 -5.13 -5.74
C GLY A 244 -24.27 -5.38 -5.54
N THR A 245 -23.81 -6.61 -5.73
CA THR A 245 -22.38 -6.97 -5.64
C THR A 245 -21.55 -6.24 -6.69
N LEU A 246 -22.00 -6.22 -7.95
CA LEU A 246 -21.29 -5.54 -9.03
C LEU A 246 -21.23 -4.02 -8.81
N ALA A 247 -22.35 -3.42 -8.42
CA ALA A 247 -22.43 -2.00 -8.07
C ALA A 247 -21.52 -1.67 -6.89
N MET A 248 -21.50 -2.52 -5.85
CA MET A 248 -20.64 -2.34 -4.68
C MET A 248 -19.15 -2.44 -5.05
N CYS A 249 -18.73 -3.46 -5.82
CA CYS A 249 -17.33 -3.60 -6.25
C CYS A 249 -16.91 -2.40 -7.12
N ALA A 250 -17.76 -1.96 -8.06
CA ALA A 250 -17.51 -0.78 -8.88
C ALA A 250 -17.40 0.50 -8.02
N GLY A 251 -18.31 0.68 -7.06
CA GLY A 251 -18.30 1.82 -6.16
C GLY A 251 -17.03 1.88 -5.29
N VAL A 252 -16.64 0.76 -4.68
CA VAL A 252 -15.42 0.67 -3.87
C VAL A 252 -14.16 0.89 -4.72
N TYR A 253 -14.13 0.39 -5.96
CA TYR A 253 -13.06 0.68 -6.91
C TYR A 253 -12.97 2.19 -7.18
N LEU A 254 -14.10 2.86 -7.43
CA LEU A 254 -14.12 4.30 -7.66
C LEU A 254 -13.66 5.08 -6.42
N CYS A 255 -14.05 4.66 -5.22
CA CYS A 255 -13.57 5.27 -3.97
C CYS A 255 -12.05 5.16 -3.82
N ALA A 256 -11.48 3.96 -4.04
CA ALA A 256 -10.03 3.77 -3.99
C ALA A 256 -9.32 4.56 -5.09
N HIS A 257 -9.90 4.57 -6.30
CA HIS A 257 -9.34 5.33 -7.41
C HIS A 257 -9.34 6.84 -7.16
N LEU A 258 -10.40 7.39 -6.53
CA LEU A 258 -10.47 8.80 -6.15
C LEU A 258 -9.38 9.17 -5.14
N VAL A 259 -9.21 8.36 -4.08
CA VAL A 259 -8.12 8.54 -3.11
C VAL A 259 -6.77 8.52 -3.84
N GLY A 260 -6.54 7.56 -4.73
CA GLY A 260 -5.32 7.47 -5.52
C GLY A 260 -5.13 8.55 -6.58
N GLN A 261 -6.18 9.26 -7.00
CA GLN A 261 -6.07 10.42 -7.90
C GLN A 261 -5.71 11.72 -7.15
N SER A 262 -5.83 11.72 -5.82
CA SER A 262 -5.39 12.84 -4.97
C SER A 262 -3.87 12.93 -4.82
N THR A 263 -3.16 11.90 -5.29
CA THR A 263 -1.70 11.78 -5.30
C THR A 263 -1.18 11.73 -6.75
N GLU A 264 0.06 12.18 -6.95
CA GLU A 264 0.77 12.06 -8.21
C GLU A 264 2.01 11.20 -7.97
N GLU A 265 2.10 10.04 -8.62
CA GLU A 265 3.22 9.12 -8.46
C GLU A 265 4.12 9.09 -9.69
N HIS A 266 5.42 9.30 -9.47
CA HIS A 266 6.48 9.07 -10.43
C HIS A 266 7.25 7.81 -10.04
N ILE A 267 7.14 6.80 -10.89
CA ILE A 267 7.77 5.50 -10.73
C ILE A 267 8.94 5.41 -11.70
N PHE A 268 10.14 5.37 -11.14
CA PHE A 268 11.38 5.11 -11.84
C PHE A 268 11.72 3.63 -11.65
N GLY A 269 11.92 2.90 -12.74
CA GLY A 269 12.19 1.46 -12.67
C GLY A 269 13.31 1.01 -13.60
N GLU A 270 13.64 -0.28 -13.45
CA GLU A 270 14.74 -0.98 -14.12
C GLU A 270 16.10 -0.35 -13.86
N ARG A 271 16.58 -0.51 -12.63
CA ARG A 271 17.99 -0.27 -12.31
C ARG A 271 18.86 -1.25 -13.10
N LYS A 272 19.44 -0.78 -14.21
CA LYS A 272 20.29 -1.62 -15.06
C LYS A 272 21.55 -2.03 -14.30
N ALA A 273 21.93 -3.31 -14.41
CA ALA A 273 23.16 -3.83 -13.84
C ALA A 273 24.36 -3.22 -14.60
N SER A 274 24.91 -2.13 -14.08
CA SER A 274 26.18 -1.56 -14.51
C SER A 274 27.28 -1.99 -13.54
N ALA A 275 28.54 -2.07 -14.00
CA ALA A 275 29.68 -2.51 -13.19
C ALA A 275 30.01 -1.57 -12.02
N GLN A 276 29.50 -0.33 -12.04
CA GLN A 276 29.65 0.67 -10.99
C GLN A 276 28.31 1.40 -10.83
N GLN A 277 27.41 0.84 -10.03
CA GLN A 277 26.10 1.42 -9.80
C GLN A 277 26.18 2.54 -8.75
N SER A 278 25.30 3.55 -8.85
CA SER A 278 25.18 4.58 -7.82
C SER A 278 24.82 3.98 -6.45
N SER A 279 24.99 4.68 -5.35
CA SER A 279 24.52 4.20 -4.04
C SER A 279 23.51 5.19 -3.49
N LEU A 280 22.34 4.71 -3.10
CA LEU A 280 21.28 5.53 -2.53
C LEU A 280 21.32 5.40 -1.00
N PHE A 281 21.35 6.53 -0.31
CA PHE A 281 21.44 6.63 1.12
C PHE A 281 20.24 7.39 1.65
N TRP A 282 19.55 6.83 2.63
CA TRP A 282 18.59 7.55 3.45
C TRP A 282 19.17 7.69 4.85
N ILE A 283 19.20 8.91 5.36
CA ILE A 283 19.67 9.19 6.70
C ILE A 283 18.70 10.10 7.44
N GLN A 284 18.44 9.72 8.68
CA GLN A 284 17.56 10.41 9.60
C GLN A 284 18.32 10.56 10.93
N PRO A 285 18.52 11.79 11.43
CA PRO A 285 19.11 12.01 12.73
C PRO A 285 18.10 11.72 13.85
N ARG A 286 18.62 11.56 15.07
CA ARG A 286 17.77 11.55 16.26
C ARG A 286 17.00 12.87 16.36
N GLN A 287 15.68 12.79 16.48
CA GLN A 287 14.83 13.98 16.55
C GLN A 287 13.54 13.73 17.32
N VAL A 288 13.00 14.80 17.90
CA VAL A 288 11.74 14.78 18.65
C VAL A 288 10.68 15.51 17.84
N LEU A 289 9.55 14.85 17.58
CA LEU A 289 8.38 15.42 16.93
C LEU A 289 7.17 15.26 17.85
N GLY A 290 6.65 16.39 18.36
CA GLY A 290 5.60 16.38 19.37
C GLY A 290 6.05 15.58 20.59
N ASP A 291 5.30 14.55 20.94
CA ASP A 291 5.57 13.68 22.09
C ASP A 291 6.36 12.40 21.72
N GLN A 292 6.75 12.23 20.46
CA GLN A 292 7.49 11.05 19.98
C GLN A 292 8.95 11.37 19.70
N THR A 293 9.83 10.46 20.08
CA THR A 293 11.27 10.51 19.76
C THR A 293 11.58 9.47 18.68
N PHE A 294 12.24 9.92 17.62
CA PHE A 294 12.68 9.11 16.50
C PHE A 294 14.18 8.84 16.64
N ASP A 295 14.55 7.58 16.58
CA ASP A 295 15.95 7.14 16.64
C ASP A 295 16.71 7.44 15.34
N PRO A 296 18.06 7.49 15.41
CA PRO A 296 18.88 7.65 14.23
C PRO A 296 18.72 6.42 13.32
N PHE A 297 18.62 6.69 12.02
CA PHE A 297 18.38 5.68 11.01
C PHE A 297 19.24 5.96 9.78
N CYS A 298 19.91 4.91 9.30
CA CYS A 298 20.56 4.94 8.00
C CYS A 298 20.27 3.64 7.25
N ARG A 299 19.96 3.77 5.97
CA ARG A 299 19.83 2.65 5.06
C ARG A 299 20.62 2.93 3.80
N VAL A 300 21.48 1.98 3.43
CA VAL A 300 22.24 2.05 2.19
C VAL A 300 21.75 1.03 1.17
N ASP A 301 21.45 1.50 -0.04
CA ASP A 301 21.30 0.64 -1.22
C ASP A 301 22.49 0.80 -2.18
N ARG A 302 23.40 -0.18 -2.15
CA ARG A 302 24.64 -0.18 -2.96
C ARG A 302 24.52 -0.85 -4.33
N GLY A 303 23.32 -1.29 -4.74
CA GLY A 303 23.16 -2.08 -5.97
C GLY A 303 23.62 -3.54 -5.79
N GLY A 304 22.79 -4.50 -6.20
CA GLY A 304 22.98 -5.93 -5.93
C GLY A 304 21.66 -6.70 -5.72
N GLY A 305 21.73 -7.89 -5.12
CA GLY A 305 20.57 -8.82 -5.01
C GLY A 305 19.35 -8.28 -4.25
N ASN A 306 19.57 -7.36 -3.30
CA ASN A 306 18.52 -6.68 -2.52
C ASN A 306 18.36 -5.19 -2.91
N SER A 307 18.81 -4.82 -4.12
CA SER A 307 18.73 -3.44 -4.59
C SER A 307 17.29 -2.98 -4.75
N LEU A 308 17.08 -1.68 -4.54
CA LEU A 308 15.86 -0.99 -4.92
C LEU A 308 15.68 -1.12 -6.44
N ARG A 309 14.71 -1.95 -6.84
CA ARG A 309 14.36 -2.17 -8.27
C ARG A 309 13.56 -1.01 -8.85
N GLN A 310 12.86 -0.31 -7.97
CA GLN A 310 11.90 0.73 -8.31
C GLN A 310 11.96 1.83 -7.27
N TYR A 311 12.22 3.05 -7.72
CA TYR A 311 12.09 4.24 -6.90
C TYR A 311 10.74 4.90 -7.18
N THR A 312 9.99 5.19 -6.13
CA THR A 312 8.67 5.82 -6.20
C THR A 312 8.73 7.15 -5.47
N ALA A 313 8.52 8.24 -6.19
CA ALA A 313 8.21 9.53 -5.61
C ALA A 313 6.70 9.75 -5.72
N SER A 314 6.04 10.05 -4.61
CA SER A 314 4.61 10.35 -4.56
C SER A 314 4.39 11.63 -3.76
N TRP A 315 3.75 12.62 -4.38
CA TRP A 315 3.38 13.86 -3.72
C TRP A 315 1.91 14.18 -3.89
N LYS A 316 1.39 14.99 -2.97
CA LYS A 316 -0.02 15.38 -2.98
C LYS A 316 -0.33 16.29 -4.18
N LYS A 317 -1.39 15.97 -4.91
CA LYS A 317 -1.92 16.79 -5.99
C LYS A 317 -3.00 17.73 -5.45
N PRO A 318 -3.03 19.02 -5.86
CA PRO A 318 -4.14 19.89 -5.51
C PRO A 318 -5.44 19.28 -6.05
N ASN A 319 -6.37 18.99 -5.15
CA ASN A 319 -7.58 18.23 -5.46
C ASN A 319 -8.44 18.96 -6.49
N LYS A 320 -8.53 18.42 -7.71
CA LYS A 320 -9.44 18.87 -8.78
C LYS A 320 -10.61 17.89 -8.99
N SER A 321 -10.78 16.91 -8.11
CA SER A 321 -11.86 15.93 -8.23
C SER A 321 -13.20 16.65 -8.18
N SER A 322 -14.04 16.42 -9.20
CA SER A 322 -15.38 16.98 -9.21
C SER A 322 -16.18 16.40 -8.04
N GLU A 323 -16.80 17.27 -7.24
CA GLU A 323 -17.67 16.88 -6.12
C GLU A 323 -18.74 15.87 -6.54
N LEU A 324 -19.24 15.97 -7.78
CA LEU A 324 -20.21 15.04 -8.34
C LEU A 324 -19.66 13.61 -8.44
N VAL A 325 -18.38 13.43 -8.78
CA VAL A 325 -17.77 12.11 -8.91
C VAL A 325 -17.66 11.42 -7.54
N VAL A 326 -17.35 12.19 -6.49
CA VAL A 326 -17.31 11.67 -5.11
C VAL A 326 -18.70 11.23 -4.66
N TRP A 327 -19.73 12.06 -4.89
CA TRP A 327 -21.13 11.69 -4.58
C TRP A 327 -21.59 10.46 -5.35
N LEU A 328 -21.25 10.34 -6.63
CA LEU A 328 -21.60 9.18 -7.44
C LEU A 328 -20.91 7.92 -6.93
N ALA A 329 -19.61 7.97 -6.63
CA ALA A 329 -18.87 6.82 -6.09
C ALA A 329 -19.45 6.35 -4.74
N VAL A 330 -19.74 7.30 -3.84
CA VAL A 330 -20.36 7.00 -2.55
C VAL A 330 -21.76 6.44 -2.72
N GLY A 331 -22.59 7.07 -3.56
CA GLY A 331 -23.98 6.67 -3.82
C GLY A 331 -24.07 5.27 -4.44
N ILE A 332 -23.25 4.97 -5.45
CA ILE A 332 -23.20 3.64 -6.09
C ILE A 332 -22.79 2.57 -5.07
N SER A 333 -21.80 2.87 -4.21
CA SER A 333 -21.34 1.92 -3.18
C SER A 333 -22.43 1.62 -2.15
N VAL A 334 -23.10 2.67 -1.64
CA VAL A 334 -24.17 2.53 -0.64
C VAL A 334 -25.38 1.80 -1.24
N ALA A 335 -25.81 2.18 -2.44
CA ALA A 335 -26.88 1.49 -3.14
C ALA A 335 -26.54 0.02 -3.39
N GLY A 336 -25.33 -0.27 -3.88
CA GLY A 336 -24.84 -1.62 -4.10
C GLY A 336 -24.85 -2.47 -2.82
N PHE A 337 -24.36 -1.91 -1.71
CA PHE A 337 -24.38 -2.58 -0.40
C PHE A 337 -25.79 -2.91 0.06
N VAL A 338 -26.74 -1.97 -0.04
CA VAL A 338 -28.14 -2.19 0.36
C VAL A 338 -28.79 -3.25 -0.52
N LEU A 339 -28.64 -3.18 -1.84
CA LEU A 339 -29.19 -4.17 -2.77
C LEU A 339 -28.63 -5.57 -2.49
N GLN A 340 -27.31 -5.67 -2.28
CA GLN A 340 -26.67 -6.94 -1.95
C GLN A 340 -27.16 -7.48 -0.60
N PHE A 341 -27.28 -6.65 0.43
CA PHE A 341 -27.73 -7.07 1.76
C PHE A 341 -29.18 -7.59 1.73
N VAL A 342 -30.08 -6.86 1.06
CA VAL A 342 -31.48 -7.30 0.88
C VAL A 342 -31.54 -8.59 0.08
N GLY A 343 -30.75 -8.69 -1.00
CA GLY A 343 -30.65 -9.91 -1.80
C GLY A 343 -30.18 -11.11 -0.99
N LEU A 344 -29.08 -10.98 -0.25
CA LEU A 344 -28.50 -12.06 0.58
C LEU A 344 -29.47 -12.52 1.66
N ARG A 345 -30.27 -11.61 2.22
CA ARG A 345 -31.34 -11.96 3.17
C ARG A 345 -32.45 -12.79 2.53
N GLY A 346 -32.68 -12.64 1.22
CA GLY A 346 -33.71 -13.36 0.47
C GLY A 346 -33.28 -14.73 -0.08
N ILE A 347 -31.98 -15.03 -0.21
CA ILE A 347 -31.50 -16.34 -0.74
C ILE A 347 -30.97 -17.23 0.39
N HIS A 348 -30.82 -18.52 0.08
CA HIS A 348 -30.22 -19.54 0.92
C HIS A 348 -28.91 -19.06 1.58
N SER A 349 -28.82 -19.28 2.89
CA SER A 349 -27.74 -18.82 3.78
C SER A 349 -26.32 -19.21 3.36
N ALA A 350 -26.16 -20.38 2.73
CA ALA A 350 -24.88 -20.83 2.19
C ALA A 350 -24.18 -19.79 1.28
N ILE A 351 -24.94 -18.94 0.57
CA ILE A 351 -24.37 -17.90 -0.29
C ILE A 351 -23.76 -16.76 0.56
N SER A 352 -24.44 -16.34 1.63
CA SER A 352 -23.92 -15.34 2.57
C SER A 352 -22.62 -15.81 3.22
N VAL A 353 -22.57 -17.09 3.61
CA VAL A 353 -21.37 -17.74 4.17
C VAL A 353 -20.25 -17.78 3.13
N ALA A 354 -20.56 -18.15 1.88
CA ALA A 354 -19.57 -18.18 0.81
C ALA A 354 -19.01 -16.79 0.49
N GLN A 355 -19.87 -15.76 0.47
CA GLN A 355 -19.46 -14.36 0.27
C GLN A 355 -18.53 -13.89 1.39
N LEU A 356 -18.84 -14.23 2.63
CA LEU A 356 -18.00 -13.91 3.77
C LEU A 356 -16.64 -14.63 3.70
N GLY A 357 -16.64 -15.93 3.39
CA GLY A 357 -15.41 -16.70 3.23
C GLY A 357 -14.51 -16.13 2.14
N ALA A 358 -15.10 -15.73 1.00
CA ALA A 358 -14.39 -15.04 -0.06
C ALA A 358 -13.78 -13.72 0.42
N ALA A 359 -14.53 -12.91 1.16
CA ALA A 359 -14.05 -11.64 1.72
C ALA A 359 -12.89 -11.84 2.70
N LEU A 360 -12.96 -12.87 3.57
CA LEU A 360 -11.90 -13.20 4.51
C LEU A 360 -10.62 -13.65 3.81
N VAL A 361 -10.73 -14.57 2.83
CA VAL A 361 -9.60 -15.03 2.02
C VAL A 361 -8.95 -13.84 1.30
N MET A 362 -9.78 -12.96 0.74
CA MET A 362 -9.28 -11.78 0.05
C MET A 362 -8.64 -10.76 1.00
N SER A 363 -9.12 -10.65 2.24
CA SER A 363 -8.50 -9.83 3.28
C SER A 363 -7.10 -10.33 3.64
N VAL A 364 -6.95 -11.64 3.85
CA VAL A 364 -5.65 -12.27 4.10
C VAL A 364 -4.71 -12.06 2.90
N ALA A 365 -5.20 -12.23 1.67
CA ALA A 365 -4.40 -12.00 0.46
C ALA A 365 -3.93 -10.54 0.35
N ARG A 366 -4.82 -9.58 0.63
CA ARG A 366 -4.48 -8.13 0.66
C ARG A 366 -3.42 -7.83 1.71
N SER A 367 -3.56 -8.37 2.93
CA SER A 367 -2.56 -8.20 3.98
C SER A 367 -1.23 -8.86 3.64
N ALA A 368 -1.24 -10.04 3.02
CA ALA A 368 -0.03 -10.77 2.64
C ALA A 368 0.82 -10.01 1.61
N LEU A 369 0.19 -9.28 0.68
CA LEU A 369 0.88 -8.42 -0.29
C LEU A 369 1.71 -7.30 0.36
N ARG A 370 1.41 -6.95 1.61
CA ARG A 370 2.01 -5.83 2.36
C ARG A 370 2.68 -6.25 3.67
N MET A 371 2.82 -7.57 3.91
CA MET A 371 3.33 -8.10 5.18
C MET A 371 4.86 -7.95 5.30
N GLN A 372 5.58 -8.00 4.19
CA GLN A 372 7.05 -7.91 4.21
C GLN A 372 7.50 -6.46 4.39
N ARG A 373 7.82 -6.13 5.65
CA ARG A 373 8.33 -4.82 6.04
C ARG A 373 9.82 -4.87 6.37
N LEU A 374 10.43 -3.68 6.41
CA LEU A 374 11.81 -3.45 6.84
C LEU A 374 12.04 -4.08 8.22
N ALA A 375 13.07 -4.93 8.35
CA ALA A 375 13.42 -5.47 9.66
C ALA A 375 14.25 -4.44 10.44
N THR A 376 14.20 -4.47 11.77
CA THR A 376 15.04 -3.60 12.62
C THR A 376 16.55 -3.76 12.34
N LYS A 377 16.95 -4.95 11.86
CA LYS A 377 18.33 -5.28 11.46
C LYS A 377 18.75 -4.69 10.11
N ASP A 378 17.79 -4.21 9.30
CA ASP A 378 18.08 -3.55 8.04
C ASP A 378 18.48 -2.06 8.25
N ASN A 379 18.43 -1.55 9.49
CA ASN A 379 19.00 -0.25 9.87
C ASN A 379 20.51 -0.40 10.12
N ASP A 380 21.34 0.22 9.29
CA ASP A 380 22.80 0.13 9.39
C ASP A 380 23.34 0.80 10.67
N LEU A 381 22.54 1.64 11.33
CA LEU A 381 22.85 2.27 12.62
C LEU A 381 22.30 1.50 13.83
N SER A 382 21.70 0.32 13.66
CA SER A 382 21.02 -0.39 14.76
C SER A 382 21.92 -0.65 15.96
N ASP A 383 23.20 -0.95 15.71
CA ASP A 383 24.15 -1.43 16.72
C ASP A 383 24.97 -0.29 17.36
N CYS A 384 24.94 0.90 16.76
CA CYS A 384 25.75 2.05 17.16
C CYS A 384 24.91 3.32 17.39
N ARG A 385 23.60 3.19 17.63
CA ARG A 385 22.67 4.33 17.78
C ARG A 385 23.16 5.42 18.73
N ASP A 386 23.69 5.02 19.90
CA ASP A 386 24.14 5.98 20.92
C ASP A 386 25.53 6.57 20.63
N LEU A 387 26.34 5.89 19.82
CA LEU A 387 27.66 6.36 19.42
C LEU A 387 27.58 7.38 18.28
N VAL A 388 26.59 7.21 17.40
CA VAL A 388 26.40 8.00 16.18
C VAL A 388 25.40 9.16 16.39
N ASP A 389 24.87 9.31 17.62
CA ASP A 389 23.97 10.41 17.95
C ASP A 389 24.65 11.77 17.64
N ARG A 390 23.99 12.56 16.79
CA ARG A 390 24.46 13.86 16.26
C ARG A 390 25.65 13.82 15.31
N HIS A 391 26.20 12.65 15.03
CA HIS A 391 27.33 12.44 14.12
C HIS A 391 26.92 11.54 12.95
N GLU A 392 25.62 11.49 12.62
CA GLU A 392 25.08 10.61 11.59
C GLU A 392 25.67 10.94 10.21
N LEU A 393 25.83 12.23 9.90
CA LEU A 393 26.43 12.69 8.65
C LEU A 393 27.93 12.38 8.57
N ASP A 394 28.66 12.52 9.67
CA ASP A 394 30.08 12.19 9.73
C ASP A 394 30.29 10.68 9.49
N TRP A 395 29.43 9.86 10.11
CA TRP A 395 29.41 8.42 9.89
C TRP A 395 29.13 8.07 8.42
N LEU A 396 28.15 8.76 7.80
CA LEU A 396 27.83 8.57 6.39
C LEU A 396 29.01 8.95 5.48
N ALA A 397 29.68 10.09 5.74
CA ALA A 397 30.82 10.54 4.96
C ALA A 397 31.97 9.51 5.00
N LEU A 398 32.28 8.98 6.18
CA LEU A 398 33.27 7.89 6.33
C LEU A 398 32.86 6.64 5.57
N ARG A 399 31.57 6.30 5.57
CA ARG A 399 31.01 5.11 4.91
C ARG A 399 30.99 5.21 3.39
N ILE A 400 30.86 6.42 2.84
CA ILE A 400 31.01 6.68 1.39
C ILE A 400 32.48 6.55 0.99
N GLY A 401 33.39 7.13 1.78
CA GLY A 401 34.84 7.09 1.54
C GLY A 401 35.52 5.75 1.82
N GLU A 402 34.86 4.81 2.49
CA GLU A 402 35.43 3.53 2.97
C GLU A 402 36.22 2.78 1.89
N LYS A 403 35.69 2.65 0.67
CA LYS A 403 36.40 1.97 -0.43
C LYS A 403 37.66 2.70 -0.88
N ALA A 404 37.63 4.04 -0.89
CA ALA A 404 38.79 4.85 -1.23
C ALA A 404 39.86 4.77 -0.12
N ILE A 405 39.42 4.74 1.14
CA ILE A 405 40.29 4.55 2.31
C ILE A 405 40.93 3.16 2.28
N GLU A 406 40.15 2.10 2.04
CA GLU A 406 40.64 0.72 1.93
C GLU A 406 41.63 0.55 0.76
N ALA A 407 41.39 1.21 -0.37
CA ALA A 407 42.31 1.20 -1.51
C ALA A 407 43.60 2.00 -1.26
N ALA A 408 43.55 3.03 -0.41
CA ALA A 408 44.69 3.85 -0.02
C ALA A 408 45.54 3.21 1.10
N LEU A 409 44.97 2.26 1.85
CA LEU A 409 45.69 1.51 2.87
C LEU A 409 46.61 0.46 2.22
N PRO A 410 47.87 0.33 2.66
CA PRO A 410 48.74 -0.74 2.19
C PRO A 410 48.13 -2.11 2.55
N PRO A 411 48.30 -3.15 1.72
CA PRO A 411 47.74 -4.47 2.00
C PRO A 411 48.23 -4.97 3.37
N GLU A 412 47.31 -5.39 4.25
CA GLU A 412 47.68 -5.95 5.54
C GLU A 412 48.68 -7.11 5.32
N PRO A 413 49.85 -7.12 5.97
CA PRO A 413 50.73 -8.27 5.91
C PRO A 413 49.98 -9.49 6.49
N PRO A 414 50.16 -10.69 5.93
CA PRO A 414 49.43 -11.87 6.37
C PRO A 414 49.63 -12.05 7.88
N ARG A 415 48.52 -12.09 8.62
CA ARG A 415 48.51 -12.36 10.06
C ARG A 415 49.16 -13.73 10.28
N LYS A 416 50.45 -13.74 10.63
CA LYS A 416 51.12 -14.94 11.13
C LYS A 416 50.41 -15.34 12.42
N CYS A 417 49.64 -16.42 12.38
CA CYS A 417 49.25 -17.16 13.57
C CYS A 417 50.54 -17.45 14.36
N ARG A 418 50.68 -16.85 15.54
CA ARG A 418 51.66 -17.31 16.53
C ARG A 418 51.15 -18.67 17.02
N GLY A 419 51.94 -19.71 16.78
CA GLY A 419 51.75 -21.05 17.34
C GLY A 419 52.13 -21.12 18.80
#